data_AF-A0A1H8XPJ1-F1
#
_entry.id   AF-A0A1H8XPJ1-F1
#
_cell.length_a   1.000
_cell.length_b   1.000
_cell.length_c   1.000
_cell.angle_alpha   90.00
_cell.angle_beta   90.00
_cell.angle_gamma   90.00
#
_symmetry.space_group_name_H-M   'P 1'
#
loop_
_entity.id
_entity.type
_entity.pdbx_description
1 polymer ?
#
loop_
_entity_poly.entity_id
_entity_poly.type
_entity_poly.pdbx_seq_one_letter_code
_entity_poly.pdbx_strand_id
1 'polypeptide(L)' 'MARPRWDQRCTEILTRNAATHTNVEMATLIATETGRRFRVSTVSEHRCALGLECPRRNGWTGPLRRWRPWQ' A
#
# COMPACT_ATOMS: atom_id res chain seq x y z
N MET A 1 -2.79 4.19 -24.31
CA MET A 1 -2.08 3.37 -23.30
C MET A 1 -3.09 2.44 -22.65
N ALA A 2 -2.95 1.12 -22.80
CA ALA A 2 -3.82 0.15 -22.14
C ALA A 2 -3.67 0.26 -20.62
N ARG A 3 -4.78 0.27 -19.87
CA ARG A 3 -4.71 0.24 -18.40
C ARG A 3 -4.10 -1.09 -17.98
N PRO A 4 -3.09 -1.10 -17.08
CA PRO A 4 -2.56 -2.35 -16.56
C PRO A 4 -3.69 -3.12 -15.87
N ARG A 5 -3.89 -4.38 -16.27
CA ARG A 5 -4.90 -5.26 -15.69
C ARG A 5 -4.34 -5.91 -14.43
N TRP A 6 -5.15 -5.96 -13.38
CA TRP A 6 -4.84 -6.73 -12.17
C TRP A 6 -4.84 -8.22 -12.53
N ASP A 7 -3.76 -8.93 -12.15
CA ASP A 7 -3.58 -10.34 -12.48
C ASP A 7 -3.28 -11.19 -11.23
N GLN A 8 -3.07 -12.48 -11.45
CA GLN A 8 -2.79 -13.44 -10.39
C GLN A 8 -1.52 -13.09 -9.61
N ARG A 9 -0.45 -12.64 -10.29
CA ARG A 9 0.79 -12.24 -9.63
C ARG A 9 0.59 -11.05 -8.70
N CYS A 10 -0.20 -10.05 -9.11
CA CYS A 10 -0.58 -8.92 -8.23
C CYS A 10 -1.34 -9.40 -6.99
N THR A 11 -2.22 -10.39 -7.15
CA THR A 11 -3.00 -11.00 -6.05
C THR A 11 -2.11 -11.77 -5.08
N GLU A 12 -1.14 -12.53 -5.58
CA GLU A 12 -0.16 -13.25 -4.75
C GLU A 12 0.72 -12.29 -3.93
N ILE A 13 1.22 -11.23 -4.56
CA ILE A 13 2.00 -10.18 -3.89
C ILE A 13 1.16 -9.52 -2.80
N LEU A 14 -0.10 -9.17 -3.11
CA LEU A 14 -1.03 -8.59 -2.14
C LEU A 14 -1.26 -9.52 -0.96
N THR A 15 -1.61 -10.78 -1.20
CA THR A 15 -1.94 -11.73 -0.14
C THR A 15 -0.76 -11.99 0.79
N ARG A 16 0.45 -12.16 0.25
CA ARG A 16 1.66 -12.42 1.03
C ARG A 16 2.08 -11.24 1.92
N ASN A 17 1.83 -10.01 1.48
CA ASN A 17 2.35 -8.80 2.12
C ASN A 17 1.25 -7.98 2.81
N ALA A 18 -0.02 -8.39 2.71
CA ALA A 18 -1.13 -7.56 3.11
C ALA A 18 -1.13 -7.18 4.59
N ALA A 19 -0.66 -8.08 5.45
CA ALA A 19 -0.62 -7.89 6.89
C ALA A 19 0.44 -6.88 7.36
N THR A 20 1.50 -6.67 6.58
CA THR A 20 2.66 -5.86 6.99
C THR A 20 2.77 -4.52 6.26
N HIS A 21 2.12 -4.39 5.10
CA HIS A 21 2.23 -3.21 4.25
C HIS A 21 0.89 -2.46 4.15
N THR A 22 0.94 -1.13 4.21
CA THR A 22 -0.20 -0.27 3.90
C THR A 22 -0.58 -0.33 2.41
N ASN A 23 -1.75 0.18 2.04
CA ASN A 23 -2.16 0.26 0.62
C ASN A 23 -1.15 1.03 -0.26
N VAL A 24 -0.49 2.05 0.30
CA VAL A 24 0.51 2.86 -0.43
C VAL A 24 1.77 2.04 -0.67
N GLU A 25 2.31 1.42 0.38
CA GLU A 25 3.50 0.57 0.27
C GLU A 25 3.24 -0.62 -0.66
N MET A 26 2.04 -1.20 -0.62
CA MET A 26 1.62 -2.25 -1.53
C MET A 26 1.61 -1.80 -3.00
N ALA A 27 1.10 -0.60 -3.29
CA ALA A 27 1.10 -0.07 -4.66
C ALA A 27 2.53 0.10 -5.19
N THR A 28 3.46 0.57 -4.34
CA THR A 28 4.89 0.67 -4.65
C THR A 28 5.51 -0.71 -4.87
N LEU A 29 5.24 -1.66 -3.97
CA LEU A 29 5.77 -3.02 -4.06
C LEU A 29 5.33 -3.72 -5.36
N ILE A 30 4.04 -3.65 -5.69
CA ILE A 30 3.51 -4.22 -6.94
C ILE A 30 4.16 -3.55 -8.15
N ALA A 31 4.37 -2.23 -8.11
CA ALA A 31 5.03 -1.51 -9.20
C ALA A 31 6.49 -1.95 -9.38
N THR A 32 7.23 -2.18 -8.30
CA THR A 32 8.61 -2.68 -8.35
C THR A 32 8.68 -4.11 -8.87
N GLU A 33 7.80 -4.99 -8.41
CA GLU A 33 7.81 -6.42 -8.74
C GLU A 33 7.26 -6.74 -10.14
N THR A 34 6.33 -5.94 -10.64
CA THR A 34 5.60 -6.23 -11.89
C THR A 34 5.82 -5.19 -12.99
N GLY A 35 6.45 -4.06 -12.66
CA GLY A 35 6.57 -2.90 -13.55
C GLY A 35 5.25 -2.15 -13.77
N ARG A 36 4.14 -2.56 -13.13
CA ARG A 36 2.80 -1.99 -13.32
C ARG A 36 2.42 -1.09 -12.15
N ARG A 37 2.03 0.14 -12.47
CA ARG A 37 1.55 1.11 -11.47
C ARG A 37 0.03 1.02 -11.34
N PHE A 38 -0.42 0.76 -10.12
CA PHE A 38 -1.84 0.80 -9.75
C PHE A 38 -2.12 1.99 -8.84
N ARG A 39 -3.37 2.46 -8.87
CA ARG A 39 -3.83 3.43 -7.88
C ARG A 39 -3.97 2.75 -6.52
N VAL A 40 -3.77 3.52 -5.45
CA VAL A 40 -3.97 3.04 -4.07
C VAL A 40 -5.41 2.56 -3.86
N SER A 41 -6.40 3.20 -4.52
CA SER A 41 -7.80 2.77 -4.48
C SER A 41 -8.00 1.37 -5.06
N THR A 42 -7.35 1.05 -6.19
CA THR A 42 -7.40 -0.28 -6.80
C THR A 42 -6.84 -1.34 -5.86
N VAL A 43 -5.71 -1.05 -5.19
CA VAL A 43 -5.16 -1.95 -4.17
C VAL A 43 -6.14 -2.13 -3.01
N SER A 44 -6.79 -1.05 -2.56
CA SER A 44 -7.77 -1.10 -1.48
C SER A 44 -9.00 -1.94 -1.85
N GLU A 45 -9.52 -1.79 -3.07
CA GLU A 45 -10.65 -2.56 -3.60
C GLU A 45 -10.31 -4.06 -3.64
N HIS A 46 -9.15 -4.42 -4.19
CA HIS A 46 -8.72 -5.82 -4.23
C HIS A 46 -8.44 -6.39 -2.83
N ARG A 47 -7.88 -5.58 -1.93
CA ARG A 47 -7.64 -5.98 -0.54
C ARG A 47 -8.97 -6.27 0.18
N CYS A 48 -9.96 -5.40 0.00
CA CYS A 48 -11.30 -5.57 0.55
C CYS A 48 -12.01 -6.79 -0.06
N ALA A 49 -11.92 -7.00 -1.38
CA ALA A 49 -12.50 -8.16 -2.06
C ALA A 49 -11.91 -9.50 -1.58
N LEU A 50 -10.65 -9.50 -1.14
CA LEU A 50 -9.99 -10.67 -0.56
C LEU A 50 -10.21 -10.81 0.95
N GLY A 51 -10.95 -9.89 1.58
CA GLY A 51 -11.16 -9.88 3.04
C GLY A 51 -9.88 -9.63 3.84
N LEU A 52 -8.86 -9.01 3.23
CA LEU A 52 -7.58 -8.75 3.89
C LEU A 52 -7.67 -7.45 4.70
N GLU A 53 -7.30 -7.50 5.97
CA GLU A 53 -7.25 -6.29 6.79
C GLU A 53 -6.10 -5.38 6.33
N CYS A 54 -6.34 -4.06 6.40
CA CYS A 54 -5.26 -3.09 6.23
C CYS A 54 -4.60 -2.87 7.59
N PRO A 55 -3.28 -3.07 7.73
CA PRO A 55 -2.60 -2.78 8.99
C PRO A 55 -2.83 -1.31 9.34
N ARG A 56 -3.54 -1.07 10.44
CA ARG A 56 -3.66 0.26 11.05
C ARG A 56 -2.35 0.58 11.74
N ARG A 57 -1.44 1.21 11.02
CA ARG A 57 -0.26 1.81 11.65
C ARG A 57 -0.75 3.07 12.38
N ASN A 58 -0.93 2.96 13.70
CA ASN A 58 -1.21 4.13 14.54
C ASN A 58 -0.08 5.15 14.31
N GLY A 59 -0.38 6.25 13.61
CA GLY A 59 0.56 7.32 13.28
C GLY A 59 1.06 8.15 14.47
N TRP A 60 0.82 7.70 15.71
CA TRP A 60 1.21 8.37 16.95
C TRP A 60 2.70 8.23 17.30
N THR A 61 3.49 7.56 16.46
CA THR A 61 4.96 7.48 16.57
C THR A 61 5.70 8.27 15.50
N GLY A 62 5.08 9.33 14.94
CA GLY A 62 5.89 10.40 14.37
C GLY A 62 6.67 11.09 15.50
N PRO A 63 8.01 11.23 15.44
CA PRO A 63 8.71 12.07 16.41
C PRO A 63 8.10 13.46 16.26
N LEU A 64 7.46 13.95 17.34
CA LEU A 64 7.02 15.34 17.44
C LEU A 64 8.20 16.21 17.05
N ARG A 65 8.16 16.77 15.84
CA ARG A 65 9.13 17.77 15.39
C ARG A 65 9.17 18.79 16.51
N ARG A 66 10.31 18.88 17.21
CA ARG A 66 10.53 19.86 18.27
C ARG A 66 10.31 21.23 17.66
N TRP A 67 9.12 21.78 17.88
CA TRP A 67 8.83 23.18 17.64
C TRP A 67 9.82 23.97 18.50
N ARG A 68 10.80 24.62 17.88
CA ARG A 68 11.62 25.66 18.50
C ARG A 68 11.05 26.99 18.03
N PRO A 69 10.33 27.75 18.88
CA PRO A 69 9.67 28.96 18.40
C PRO A 69 10.59 30.18 18.29
N TRP A 70 11.89 30.10 18.63
CA TRP A 70 12.79 31.26 18.53
C TRP A 70 14.25 30.83 18.32
N GLN A 71 14.75 30.88 17.09
CA GLN A 71 16.16 31.06 16.73
C GLN A 71 16.26 31.78 15.39
#